data_AF-A0A9D5Q9W7-F1
#
_entry.id   AF-A0A9D5Q9W7-F1
#
_cell.length_a   1.000
_cell.length_b   1.000
_cell.length_c   1.000
_cell.angle_alpha   90.00
_cell.angle_beta   90.00
_cell.angle_gamma   90.00
#
_symmetry.space_group_name_H-M   'P 1'
#
loop_
_entity.id
_entity.type
_entity.pdbx_description
1 polymer ?
#
loop_
_entity_poly.entity_id
_entity_poly.type
_entity_poly.pdbx_seq_one_letter_code
_entity_poly.pdbx_strand_id
1 'polypeptide(L)'
;MEAKFEKKLLPLLPHNLWTDRIYAKINFKRRLGYKLSLEQPETFNEKIQWLKLYNRPSHLNVMADKLAVRTIVRDRIGEKYLTKLIGVYGSPDDIEFETLPKRFEMNCTHGSGWNILRDGKGDFDWERCKARLAAWCRTNYYKIGREWVYSNFAPRIICEEYLTDFDGNIPRDYKFFCFHGEPRVVQVDYGRFQAHKRAMFGMNWNMLSFELQYPRPDTVDPQPPNFPEMIEIARH
;
A
#
# COMPACT_ATOMS: atom_id res chain seq x y z
N MET A 1 -24.66 -4.06 -21.00
CA MET A 1 -25.05 -5.33 -20.34
C MET A 1 -23.81 -6.15 -19.94
N GLU A 2 -22.82 -6.30 -20.83
CA GLU A 2 -21.56 -7.05 -20.61
C GLU A 2 -20.76 -6.62 -19.37
N ALA A 3 -20.53 -5.32 -19.16
CA ALA A 3 -19.67 -4.84 -18.05
C ALA A 3 -20.21 -5.14 -16.64
N LYS A 4 -21.53 -5.36 -16.51
CA LYS A 4 -22.21 -5.76 -15.25
C LYS A 4 -22.16 -7.28 -15.06
N PHE A 5 -22.24 -8.04 -16.15
CA PHE A 5 -22.14 -9.49 -16.18
C PHE A 5 -20.73 -9.98 -15.80
N GLU A 6 -19.70 -9.38 -16.41
CA GLU A 6 -18.30 -9.67 -16.09
C GLU A 6 -17.96 -9.38 -14.61
N LYS A 7 -18.53 -8.31 -14.03
CA LYS A 7 -18.27 -7.94 -12.62
C LYS A 7 -18.73 -9.00 -11.62
N LYS A 8 -19.78 -9.77 -11.94
CA LYS A 8 -20.31 -10.82 -11.08
C LYS A 8 -19.61 -12.17 -11.27
N LEU A 9 -19.14 -12.46 -12.49
CA LEU A 9 -18.54 -13.76 -12.82
C LEU A 9 -17.02 -13.81 -12.64
N LEU A 10 -16.32 -12.70 -12.87
CA LEU A 10 -14.86 -12.65 -12.71
C LEU A 10 -14.37 -13.08 -11.32
N PRO A 11 -15.06 -12.75 -10.20
CA PRO A 11 -14.68 -13.25 -8.88
C PRO A 11 -14.89 -14.75 -8.70
N LEU A 12 -15.74 -15.40 -9.53
CA LEU A 12 -16.08 -16.83 -9.42
C LEU A 12 -15.12 -17.74 -10.20
N LEU A 13 -14.32 -17.20 -11.13
CA LEU A 13 -13.33 -17.99 -11.84
C LEU A 13 -12.36 -18.63 -10.84
N PRO A 14 -11.83 -19.85 -11.08
CA PRO A 14 -10.81 -20.43 -10.22
C PRO A 14 -9.59 -19.51 -10.12
N HIS A 15 -8.76 -19.71 -9.10
CA HIS A 15 -7.54 -18.94 -8.89
C HIS A 15 -6.35 -19.69 -9.51
N ASN A 16 -6.08 -19.43 -10.79
CA ASN A 16 -4.93 -19.98 -11.50
C ASN A 16 -4.44 -19.00 -12.59
N LEU A 17 -3.25 -19.26 -13.14
CA LEU A 17 -2.61 -18.36 -14.10
C LEU A 17 -3.48 -18.08 -15.33
N TRP A 18 -4.20 -19.07 -15.86
CA TRP A 18 -5.07 -18.90 -17.03
C TRP A 18 -6.20 -17.92 -16.75
N THR A 19 -6.92 -18.12 -15.65
CA THR A 19 -8.00 -17.23 -15.23
C THR A 19 -7.52 -15.87 -14.76
N ASP A 20 -6.31 -15.79 -14.18
CA ASP A 20 -5.71 -14.52 -13.77
C ASP A 20 -5.31 -13.69 -15.00
N ARG A 21 -4.83 -14.33 -16.08
CA ARG A 21 -4.59 -13.65 -17.37
C ARG A 21 -5.89 -13.06 -17.94
N ILE A 22 -6.98 -13.82 -17.93
CA ILE A 22 -8.31 -13.35 -18.38
C ILE A 22 -8.77 -12.17 -17.52
N TYR A 23 -8.70 -12.33 -16.19
CA TYR A 23 -9.06 -11.29 -15.24
C TYR A 23 -8.25 -10.01 -15.45
N ALA A 24 -6.94 -10.13 -15.64
CA ALA A 24 -6.04 -9.01 -15.91
C ALA A 24 -6.39 -8.31 -17.22
N LYS A 25 -6.58 -9.05 -18.33
CA LYS A 25 -6.93 -8.48 -19.64
C LYS A 25 -8.25 -7.69 -19.60
N ILE A 26 -9.28 -8.24 -18.96
CA ILE A 26 -10.59 -7.59 -18.87
C ILE A 26 -10.51 -6.33 -17.97
N ASN A 27 -9.95 -6.45 -16.77
CA ASN A 27 -9.84 -5.31 -15.85
C ASN A 27 -8.94 -4.21 -16.41
N PHE A 28 -7.84 -4.56 -17.07
CA PHE A 28 -6.94 -3.61 -17.69
C PHE A 28 -7.65 -2.78 -18.77
N LYS A 29 -8.34 -3.44 -19.72
CA LYS A 29 -9.09 -2.74 -20.77
C LYS A 29 -10.17 -1.83 -20.19
N ARG A 30 -10.87 -2.27 -19.14
CA ARG A 30 -11.89 -1.46 -18.46
C ARG A 30 -11.31 -0.23 -17.76
N ARG A 31 -10.10 -0.34 -17.20
CA ARG A 31 -9.46 0.74 -16.43
C ARG A 31 -8.74 1.74 -17.33
N LEU A 32 -8.10 1.27 -18.40
CA LEU A 32 -7.17 2.06 -19.22
C LEU A 32 -7.67 2.31 -20.65
N GLY A 33 -8.74 1.65 -21.09
CA GLY A 33 -9.37 1.88 -22.39
C GLY A 33 -8.74 1.15 -23.58
N TYR A 34 -7.59 0.48 -23.41
CA TYR A 34 -6.93 -0.29 -24.47
C TYR A 34 -6.64 -1.74 -24.06
N LYS A 35 -6.38 -2.61 -25.05
CA LYS A 35 -6.15 -4.05 -24.81
C LYS A 35 -4.76 -4.27 -24.22
N LEU A 36 -4.68 -5.11 -23.18
CA LEU A 36 -3.42 -5.53 -22.57
C LEU A 36 -2.65 -6.50 -23.50
N SER A 37 -1.45 -6.10 -23.92
CA SER A 37 -0.46 -7.00 -24.52
C SER A 37 0.40 -7.65 -23.43
N LEU A 38 0.35 -8.99 -23.30
CA LEU A 38 1.23 -9.73 -22.38
C LEU A 38 2.40 -10.37 -23.12
N GLU A 39 2.27 -10.52 -24.43
CA GLU A 39 3.25 -11.16 -25.29
C GLU A 39 4.36 -10.17 -25.68
N GLN A 40 4.01 -8.89 -25.86
CA GLN A 40 4.94 -7.79 -26.13
C GLN A 40 4.49 -6.54 -25.34
N PRO A 41 4.79 -6.46 -24.02
CA PRO A 41 4.37 -5.33 -23.19
C PRO A 41 5.24 -4.10 -23.46
N GLU A 42 4.65 -3.02 -23.94
CA GLU A 42 5.39 -1.80 -24.31
C GLU A 42 5.27 -0.73 -23.21
N THR A 43 4.03 -0.50 -22.76
CA THR A 43 3.73 0.55 -21.78
C THR A 43 4.13 0.13 -20.36
N PHE A 44 4.32 1.11 -19.48
CA PHE A 44 4.56 0.86 -18.05
C PHE A 44 3.45 -0.02 -17.42
N ASN A 45 2.18 0.27 -17.72
CA ASN A 45 1.06 -0.48 -17.16
C ASN A 45 1.04 -1.94 -17.64
N GLU A 46 1.36 -2.20 -18.90
CA GLU A 46 1.46 -3.58 -19.42
C GLU A 46 2.61 -4.35 -18.77
N LYS A 47 3.78 -3.71 -18.62
CA LYS A 47 4.93 -4.29 -17.93
C LYS A 47 4.59 -4.64 -16.47
N ILE A 48 3.86 -3.76 -15.76
CA ILE A 48 3.40 -4.05 -14.40
C ILE A 48 2.44 -5.25 -14.38
N GLN A 49 1.50 -5.36 -15.32
CA GLN A 49 0.63 -6.54 -15.38
C GLN A 49 1.40 -7.83 -15.70
N TRP A 50 2.38 -7.75 -16.58
CA TRP A 50 3.27 -8.87 -16.88
C TRP A 50 4.00 -9.32 -15.62
N LEU A 51 4.62 -8.39 -14.86
CA LEU A 51 5.29 -8.69 -13.61
C LEU A 51 4.34 -9.33 -12.58
N LYS A 52 3.12 -8.79 -12.41
CA LYS A 52 2.11 -9.35 -11.50
C LYS A 52 1.74 -10.81 -11.85
N LEU A 53 1.74 -11.15 -13.14
CA LEU A 53 1.36 -12.50 -13.60
C LEU A 53 2.53 -13.49 -13.56
N TYR A 54 3.73 -13.07 -13.96
CA TYR A 54 4.83 -13.99 -14.27
C TYR A 54 6.07 -13.84 -13.36
N ASN A 55 6.31 -12.66 -12.79
CA ASN A 55 7.44 -12.45 -11.88
C ASN A 55 7.00 -12.69 -10.43
N ARG A 56 7.07 -13.96 -9.99
CA ARG A 56 6.57 -14.37 -8.67
C ARG A 56 7.64 -14.91 -7.70
N PRO A 57 8.74 -14.19 -7.44
CA PRO A 57 9.71 -14.65 -6.46
C PRO A 57 9.12 -14.58 -5.03
N SER A 58 9.35 -15.61 -4.22
CA SER A 58 8.69 -15.80 -2.92
C SER A 58 8.91 -14.66 -1.91
N HIS A 59 10.04 -13.93 -2.02
CA HIS A 59 10.33 -12.81 -1.13
C HIS A 59 9.32 -11.64 -1.26
N LEU A 60 8.58 -11.52 -2.37
CA LEU A 60 7.56 -10.47 -2.51
C LEU A 60 6.32 -10.72 -1.64
N ASN A 61 6.02 -11.97 -1.27
CA ASN A 61 5.00 -12.25 -0.26
C ASN A 61 5.41 -11.70 1.10
N VAL A 62 6.69 -11.83 1.46
CA VAL A 62 7.23 -11.29 2.72
C VAL A 62 7.11 -9.77 2.75
N MET A 63 7.36 -9.11 1.61
CA MET A 63 7.21 -7.66 1.49
C MET A 63 5.76 -7.17 1.59
N ALA A 64 4.78 -8.04 1.31
CA ALA A 64 3.35 -7.72 1.45
C ALA A 64 2.82 -7.91 2.88
N ASP A 65 3.48 -8.72 3.71
CA ASP A 65 3.16 -8.88 5.12
C ASP A 65 3.76 -7.71 5.93
N LYS A 66 2.88 -6.83 6.44
CA LYS A 66 3.31 -5.63 7.20
C LYS A 66 4.16 -5.93 8.44
N LEU A 67 4.06 -7.12 9.01
CA LEU A 67 4.90 -7.51 10.14
C LEU A 67 6.24 -8.07 9.63
N ALA A 68 6.21 -8.98 8.66
CA ALA A 68 7.42 -9.65 8.19
C ALA A 68 8.37 -8.70 7.43
N VAL A 69 7.82 -7.73 6.70
CA VAL A 69 8.64 -6.72 5.99
C VAL A 69 9.50 -5.88 6.94
N ARG A 70 9.10 -5.74 8.22
CA ARG A 70 9.87 -4.99 9.22
C ARG A 70 11.26 -5.57 9.43
N THR A 71 11.42 -6.90 9.38
CA THR A 71 12.74 -7.55 9.43
C THR A 71 13.60 -7.14 8.24
N ILE A 72 13.04 -7.10 7.02
CA ILE A 72 13.77 -6.68 5.81
C ILE A 72 14.26 -5.24 5.96
N VAL A 73 13.38 -4.33 6.42
CA VAL A 73 13.73 -2.92 6.63
C VAL A 73 14.84 -2.78 7.68
N ARG A 74 14.68 -3.42 8.83
CA ARG A 74 15.68 -3.41 9.91
C ARG A 74 17.04 -3.89 9.41
N ASP A 75 17.07 -5.01 8.69
CA ASP A 75 18.32 -5.63 8.29
C ASP A 75 19.00 -4.89 7.11
N ARG A 76 18.23 -4.19 6.26
CA ARG A 76 18.78 -3.43 5.11
C ARG A 76 19.17 -2.00 5.43
N ILE A 77 18.31 -1.26 6.13
CA ILE A 77 18.45 0.19 6.33
C ILE A 77 18.41 0.59 7.80
N GLY A 78 18.12 -0.35 8.71
CA GLY A 78 18.16 -0.13 10.15
C GLY A 78 16.79 0.13 10.77
N GLU A 79 16.69 -0.19 12.05
CA GLU A 79 15.44 -0.11 12.83
C GLU A 79 14.92 1.31 13.00
N LYS A 80 15.79 2.33 12.92
CA LYS A 80 15.43 3.74 13.10
C LYS A 80 14.38 4.26 12.09
N TYR A 81 14.17 3.56 10.98
CA TYR A 81 13.15 3.90 9.98
C TYR A 81 11.84 3.13 10.15
N LEU A 82 11.74 2.26 11.15
CA LEU A 82 10.50 1.58 11.50
C LEU A 82 9.72 2.38 12.53
N THR A 83 8.41 2.42 12.33
CA THR A 83 7.46 2.91 13.34
C THR A 83 7.56 2.08 14.61
N LYS A 84 7.31 2.69 15.76
CA LYS A 84 7.19 1.97 17.02
C LYS A 84 6.03 0.98 16.96
N LEU A 85 6.36 -0.30 17.16
CA LEU A 85 5.38 -1.38 17.29
C LEU A 85 4.86 -1.41 18.73
N ILE A 86 3.56 -1.20 18.92
CA ILE A 86 2.89 -1.24 20.22
C ILE A 86 2.52 -2.68 20.57
N GLY A 87 2.05 -3.46 19.60
CA GLY A 87 1.66 -4.85 19.84
C GLY A 87 1.36 -5.63 18.55
N VAL A 88 1.38 -6.96 18.68
CA VAL A 88 1.03 -7.91 17.64
C VAL A 88 0.08 -8.93 18.23
N TYR A 89 -1.04 -9.16 17.55
CA TYR A 89 -2.13 -9.98 18.05
C TYR A 89 -2.59 -10.99 17.00
N GLY A 90 -3.06 -12.16 17.44
CA GLY A 90 -3.62 -13.18 16.56
C GLY A 90 -5.10 -12.95 16.28
N SER A 91 -5.82 -12.45 17.29
CA SER A 91 -7.24 -12.17 17.28
C SER A 91 -7.53 -10.77 17.83
N PRO A 92 -8.65 -10.12 17.43
CA PRO A 92 -9.11 -8.90 18.10
C PRO A 92 -9.41 -9.09 19.59
N ASP A 93 -9.73 -10.32 20.00
CA ASP A 93 -10.04 -10.66 21.39
C ASP A 93 -8.78 -10.72 22.28
N ASP A 94 -7.59 -10.85 21.69
CA ASP A 94 -6.31 -10.82 22.40
C ASP A 94 -5.92 -9.38 22.80
N ILE A 95 -6.68 -8.38 22.37
CA ILE A 95 -6.34 -6.96 22.53
C ILE A 95 -7.02 -6.41 23.78
N GLU A 96 -6.21 -6.12 24.80
CA GLU A 96 -6.64 -5.36 25.98
C GLU A 96 -6.70 -3.87 25.64
N PHE A 97 -7.87 -3.37 25.25
CA PHE A 97 -8.03 -1.99 24.77
C PHE A 97 -7.55 -0.94 25.77
N GLU A 98 -7.75 -1.19 27.07
CA GLU A 98 -7.40 -0.24 28.13
C GLU A 98 -5.90 -0.12 28.39
N THR A 99 -5.09 -1.05 27.87
CA THR A 99 -3.63 -0.96 27.93
C THR A 99 -3.05 -0.20 26.74
N LEU A 100 -3.84 0.07 25.70
CA LEU A 100 -3.38 0.76 24.51
C LEU A 100 -3.19 2.26 24.77
N PRO A 101 -2.22 2.90 24.11
CA PRO A 101 -2.09 4.35 24.18
C PRO A 101 -3.33 5.04 23.61
N LYS A 102 -3.51 6.32 23.98
CA LYS A 102 -4.59 7.15 23.43
C LYS A 102 -4.50 7.31 21.91
N ARG A 103 -3.31 7.17 21.32
CA ARG A 103 -3.06 7.28 19.89
C ARG A 103 -2.42 6.01 19.33
N PHE A 104 -2.99 5.46 18.27
CA PHE A 104 -2.44 4.31 17.56
C PHE A 104 -3.02 4.17 16.15
N GLU A 105 -2.34 3.38 15.32
CA GLU A 105 -2.86 2.78 14.10
C GLU A 105 -2.96 1.26 14.28
N MET A 106 -4.04 0.64 13.77
CA MET A 106 -4.23 -0.80 13.78
C MET A 106 -4.66 -1.35 12.42
N ASN A 107 -3.90 -2.32 11.93
CA ASN A 107 -4.11 -2.91 10.61
C ASN A 107 -3.95 -4.43 10.68
N CYS A 108 -4.61 -5.17 9.79
CA CYS A 108 -4.22 -6.56 9.54
C CYS A 108 -2.97 -6.61 8.64
N THR A 109 -2.08 -7.57 8.88
CA THR A 109 -0.80 -7.70 8.17
C THR A 109 -0.96 -8.03 6.69
N HIS A 110 -2.03 -8.74 6.32
CA HIS A 110 -2.25 -9.37 5.00
C HIS A 110 -3.19 -8.62 4.06
N GLY A 111 -3.55 -7.38 4.36
CA GLY A 111 -4.43 -6.59 3.51
C GLY A 111 -3.90 -5.20 3.16
N SER A 112 -4.67 -4.45 2.39
CA SER A 112 -4.40 -3.04 2.08
C SER A 112 -5.69 -2.22 2.14
N GLY A 113 -5.60 -0.99 2.62
CA GLY A 113 -6.74 -0.12 2.92
C GLY A 113 -7.55 -0.54 4.17
N TRP A 114 -7.01 -1.45 4.98
CA TRP A 114 -7.62 -1.95 6.20
C TRP A 114 -7.00 -1.29 7.42
N ASN A 115 -7.34 -0.02 7.59
CA ASN A 115 -6.72 0.82 8.61
C ASN A 115 -7.76 1.26 9.65
N ILE A 116 -7.36 1.21 10.91
CA ILE A 116 -8.05 1.81 12.06
C ILE A 116 -7.11 2.85 12.64
N LEU A 117 -7.60 4.08 12.75
CA LEU A 117 -6.84 5.22 13.22
C LEU A 117 -7.49 5.78 14.48
N ARG A 118 -6.71 5.91 15.55
CA ARG A 118 -7.09 6.61 16.78
C ARG A 118 -6.12 7.76 17.00
N ASP A 119 -6.59 8.99 16.85
CA ASP A 119 -5.80 10.22 17.01
C ASP A 119 -5.81 10.77 18.46
N GLY A 120 -6.49 10.05 19.36
CA GLY A 120 -6.62 10.39 20.78
C GLY A 120 -7.68 11.44 21.10
N LYS A 121 -8.55 11.79 20.13
CA LYS A 121 -9.66 12.73 20.32
C LYS A 121 -11.01 12.03 20.20
N GLY A 122 -11.99 12.58 20.91
CA GLY A 122 -13.38 12.12 20.85
C GLY A 122 -13.62 10.71 21.37
N ASP A 123 -14.86 10.24 21.20
CA ASP A 123 -15.24 8.87 21.50
C ASP A 123 -14.64 7.90 20.49
N PHE A 124 -14.25 6.72 20.96
CA PHE A 124 -13.70 5.66 20.11
C PHE A 124 -14.52 4.39 20.25
N ASP A 125 -15.23 4.04 19.17
CA ASP A 125 -16.08 2.85 19.10
C ASP A 125 -15.22 1.59 18.94
N TRP A 126 -14.77 1.06 20.09
CA TRP A 126 -13.90 -0.11 20.13
C TRP A 126 -14.61 -1.39 19.64
N GLU A 127 -15.89 -1.57 19.96
CA GLU A 127 -16.65 -2.75 19.52
C GLU A 127 -16.74 -2.81 17.99
N ARG A 128 -17.01 -1.67 17.34
CA ARG A 128 -16.98 -1.59 15.88
C ARG A 128 -15.58 -1.87 15.31
N CYS A 129 -14.53 -1.42 15.98
CA CYS A 129 -13.15 -1.71 15.58
C CYS A 129 -12.83 -3.21 15.66
N LYS A 130 -13.18 -3.87 16.77
CA LYS A 130 -13.04 -5.33 16.92
C LYS A 130 -13.78 -6.09 15.84
N ALA A 131 -15.04 -5.72 15.57
CA ALA A 131 -15.84 -6.35 14.52
C ALA A 131 -15.19 -6.23 13.13
N ARG A 132 -14.60 -5.06 12.81
CA ARG A 132 -13.86 -4.85 11.56
C ARG A 132 -12.61 -5.71 11.48
N LEU A 133 -11.80 -5.73 12.55
CA LEU A 133 -10.58 -6.56 12.61
C LEU A 133 -10.92 -8.05 12.46
N ALA A 134 -11.98 -8.52 13.14
CA ALA A 134 -12.44 -9.91 13.02
C ALA A 134 -12.86 -10.26 11.58
N ALA A 135 -13.57 -9.36 10.91
CA ALA A 135 -13.95 -9.54 9.50
C ALA A 135 -12.73 -9.58 8.58
N TRP A 136 -11.75 -8.69 8.79
CA TRP A 136 -10.52 -8.64 8.01
C TRP A 136 -9.62 -9.85 8.22
N CYS A 137 -9.45 -10.32 9.47
CA CYS A 137 -8.70 -11.55 9.76
C CYS A 137 -9.31 -12.78 9.09
N ARG A 138 -10.64 -12.85 8.94
CA ARG A 138 -11.31 -13.95 8.21
C ARG A 138 -11.28 -13.78 6.68
N THR A 139 -10.89 -12.61 6.19
CA THR A 139 -10.91 -12.31 4.76
C THR A 139 -9.58 -12.65 4.12
N ASN A 140 -9.64 -13.49 3.08
CA ASN A 140 -8.49 -13.74 2.22
C ASN A 140 -8.34 -12.58 1.22
N TYR A 141 -7.43 -11.63 1.51
CA TYR A 141 -7.23 -10.43 0.69
C TYR A 141 -6.83 -10.74 -0.75
N TYR A 142 -6.03 -11.78 -0.97
CA TYR A 142 -5.67 -12.25 -2.31
C TYR A 142 -6.90 -12.48 -3.19
N LYS A 143 -8.01 -13.00 -2.63
CA LYS A 143 -9.23 -13.27 -3.40
C LYS A 143 -9.95 -12.01 -3.90
N ILE A 144 -9.70 -10.84 -3.30
CA ILE A 144 -10.34 -9.58 -3.68
C ILE A 144 -9.78 -9.07 -5.01
N GLY A 145 -8.44 -9.03 -5.13
CA GLY A 145 -7.75 -8.45 -6.29
C GLY A 145 -7.03 -9.46 -7.19
N ARG A 146 -6.97 -10.73 -6.79
CA ARG A 146 -6.11 -11.79 -7.37
C ARG A 146 -4.62 -11.44 -7.36
N GLU A 147 -4.19 -10.62 -6.40
CA GLU A 147 -2.80 -10.19 -6.26
C GLU A 147 -2.02 -11.18 -5.40
N TRP A 148 -1.34 -12.13 -6.06
CA TRP A 148 -0.71 -13.30 -5.44
C TRP A 148 0.24 -12.98 -4.28
N VAL A 149 0.82 -11.78 -4.23
CA VAL A 149 1.71 -11.33 -3.13
C VAL A 149 1.00 -11.33 -1.77
N TYR A 150 -0.33 -11.18 -1.73
CA TYR A 150 -1.12 -11.24 -0.50
C TYR A 150 -1.54 -12.68 -0.11
N SER A 151 -0.97 -13.70 -0.75
CA SER A 151 -1.24 -15.10 -0.40
C SER A 151 -0.23 -15.65 0.62
N ASN A 152 -0.57 -16.78 1.23
CA ASN A 152 0.35 -17.66 1.96
C ASN A 152 0.94 -17.16 3.29
N PHE A 153 0.24 -16.30 4.04
CA PHE A 153 0.62 -16.03 5.43
C PHE A 153 -0.58 -15.85 6.35
N ALA A 154 -0.37 -16.19 7.63
CA ALA A 154 -1.40 -16.15 8.66
C ALA A 154 -1.81 -14.69 8.96
N PRO A 155 -3.12 -14.38 8.95
CA PRO A 155 -3.63 -13.10 9.40
C PRO A 155 -3.16 -12.78 10.82
N ARG A 156 -2.56 -11.61 10.99
CA ARG A 156 -2.24 -11.03 12.29
C ARG A 156 -2.70 -9.58 12.33
N ILE A 157 -2.85 -9.03 13.51
CA ILE A 157 -3.14 -7.62 13.74
C ILE A 157 -1.87 -6.98 14.27
N ILE A 158 -1.47 -5.86 13.69
CA ILE A 158 -0.40 -5.02 14.22
C ILE A 158 -1.00 -3.73 14.75
N CYS A 159 -0.47 -3.26 15.88
CA CYS A 159 -0.75 -1.97 16.46
C CYS A 159 0.54 -1.16 16.47
N GLU A 160 0.55 -0.02 15.81
CA GLU A 160 1.72 0.85 15.66
C GLU A 160 1.41 2.26 16.16
N GLU A 161 2.46 3.02 16.45
CA GLU A 161 2.30 4.43 16.80
C GLU A 161 1.57 5.22 15.70
N TYR A 162 0.75 6.17 16.12
CA TYR A 162 0.09 7.08 15.20
C TYR A 162 1.07 8.18 14.77
N LEU A 163 1.42 8.23 13.49
CA LEU A 163 2.37 9.21 12.96
C LEU A 163 1.70 10.56 12.64
N THR A 164 2.40 11.63 13.01
CA THR A 164 2.11 13.01 12.57
C THR A 164 3.38 13.68 12.07
N ASP A 165 3.23 14.75 11.30
CA ASP A 165 4.35 15.68 11.09
C ASP A 165 4.62 16.52 12.36
N PHE A 166 5.59 17.44 12.26
CA PHE A 166 6.00 18.30 13.36
C PHE A 166 4.89 19.25 13.84
N ASP A 167 3.89 19.52 13.00
CA ASP A 167 2.74 20.38 13.30
C ASP A 167 1.53 19.58 13.78
N GLY A 168 1.66 18.25 13.92
CA GLY A 168 0.57 17.37 14.33
C GLY A 168 -0.41 17.01 13.22
N ASN A 169 -0.09 17.32 11.96
CA ASN A 169 -0.88 16.97 10.79
C ASN A 169 -0.47 15.61 10.22
N ILE A 170 -1.20 15.17 9.19
CA ILE A 170 -0.90 13.92 8.48
C ILE A 170 0.40 14.09 7.70
N PRO A 171 1.41 13.23 7.92
CA PRO A 171 2.70 13.36 7.27
C PRO A 171 2.59 13.36 5.74
N ARG A 172 3.54 14.04 5.09
CA ARG A 172 3.79 13.86 3.66
C ARG A 172 4.19 12.41 3.41
N ASP A 173 3.63 11.83 2.35
CA ASP A 173 3.96 10.47 1.91
C ASP A 173 4.81 10.55 0.64
N TYR A 174 6.03 10.03 0.72
CA TYR A 174 7.03 10.03 -0.33
C TYR A 174 7.12 8.64 -0.95
N LYS A 175 7.00 8.54 -2.27
CA LYS A 175 7.17 7.28 -3.02
C LYS A 175 8.19 7.44 -4.12
N PHE A 176 9.25 6.66 -4.03
CA PHE A 176 10.30 6.64 -5.04
C PHE A 176 9.98 5.61 -6.13
N PHE A 177 10.09 6.05 -7.38
CA PHE A 177 10.00 5.21 -8.56
C PHE A 177 11.42 4.85 -8.99
N CYS A 178 11.80 3.61 -8.69
CA CYS A 178 13.13 3.09 -8.98
C CYS A 178 13.12 2.25 -10.25
N PHE A 179 14.10 2.51 -11.13
CA PHE A 179 14.29 1.80 -12.39
C PHE A 179 15.68 1.17 -12.37
N HIS A 180 15.73 -0.16 -12.45
CA HIS A 180 16.99 -0.92 -12.33
C HIS A 180 17.78 -0.61 -11.05
N GLY A 181 17.08 -0.49 -9.92
CA GLY A 181 17.68 -0.18 -8.61
C GLY A 181 17.93 1.31 -8.36
N GLU A 182 17.69 2.18 -9.34
CA GLU A 182 18.01 3.59 -9.21
C GLU A 182 16.77 4.48 -9.17
N PRO A 183 16.59 5.37 -8.18
CA PRO A 183 15.47 6.30 -8.12
C PRO A 183 15.57 7.33 -9.24
N ARG A 184 14.43 7.62 -9.87
CA ARG A 184 14.33 8.60 -10.98
C ARG A 184 13.27 9.66 -10.75
N VAL A 185 12.18 9.29 -10.09
CA VAL A 185 11.06 10.17 -9.80
C VAL A 185 10.61 9.93 -8.37
N VAL A 186 10.30 11.00 -7.65
CA VAL A 186 9.65 10.93 -6.34
C VAL A 186 8.25 11.51 -6.46
N GLN A 187 7.27 10.77 -5.97
CA GLN A 187 5.91 11.24 -5.78
C GLN A 187 5.76 11.75 -4.35
N VAL A 188 5.16 12.92 -4.19
CA VAL A 188 4.81 13.48 -2.87
C VAL A 188 3.29 13.64 -2.82
N ASP A 189 2.67 12.98 -1.85
CA ASP A 189 1.23 13.08 -1.59
C ASP A 189 0.96 14.09 -0.46
N TYR A 190 0.08 15.05 -0.73
CA TYR A 190 -0.33 16.15 0.15
C TYR A 190 -1.78 15.97 0.59
N GLY A 191 -2.09 16.38 1.83
CA GLY A 191 -3.48 16.45 2.31
C GLY A 191 -4.23 15.11 2.24
N ARG A 192 -3.53 13.98 2.48
CA ARG A 192 -4.17 12.66 2.46
C ARG A 192 -5.33 12.62 3.44
N PHE A 193 -6.39 11.87 3.09
CA PHE A 193 -7.64 11.79 3.85
C PHE A 193 -8.45 13.10 3.95
N GLN A 194 -7.99 14.16 3.28
CA GLN A 194 -8.70 15.43 3.09
C GLN A 194 -8.75 15.75 1.59
N ALA A 195 -8.27 16.94 1.18
CA ALA A 195 -8.09 17.32 -0.22
C ALA A 195 -6.78 16.76 -0.78
N HIS A 196 -6.79 15.50 -1.19
CA HIS A 196 -5.59 14.79 -1.66
C HIS A 196 -5.06 15.41 -2.97
N LYS A 197 -3.85 15.97 -2.91
CA LYS A 197 -3.08 16.46 -4.05
C LYS A 197 -1.78 15.68 -4.21
N ARG A 198 -1.22 15.67 -5.42
CA ARG A 198 0.02 14.93 -5.72
C ARG A 198 0.94 15.73 -6.63
N ALA A 199 2.21 15.80 -6.27
CA ALA A 199 3.26 16.31 -7.15
C ALA A 199 4.29 15.21 -7.44
N MET A 200 4.87 15.27 -8.63
CA MET A 200 5.96 14.40 -9.06
C MET A 200 7.21 15.27 -9.23
N PHE A 201 8.35 14.82 -8.70
CA PHE A 201 9.60 15.55 -8.78
C PHE A 201 10.70 14.67 -9.37
N GLY A 202 11.63 15.28 -10.09
CA GLY A 202 12.92 14.67 -10.40
C GLY A 202 13.81 14.59 -9.16
N MET A 203 14.94 13.87 -9.27
CA MET A 203 15.90 13.72 -8.15
C MET A 203 16.65 15.00 -7.78
N ASN A 204 16.54 16.05 -8.60
CA ASN A 204 17.04 17.39 -8.28
C ASN A 204 15.94 18.31 -7.70
N TRP A 205 14.84 17.73 -7.22
CA TRP A 205 13.67 18.44 -6.68
C TRP A 205 12.97 19.40 -7.64
N ASN A 206 13.15 19.22 -8.95
CA ASN A 206 12.39 19.94 -9.96
C ASN A 206 11.01 19.27 -10.16
N MET A 207 9.93 20.04 -9.99
CA MET A 207 8.57 19.54 -10.22
C MET A 207 8.37 19.19 -11.70
N LEU A 208 7.84 18.00 -11.97
CA LEU A 208 7.56 17.52 -13.31
C LEU A 208 6.21 18.05 -13.82
N SER A 209 6.09 18.28 -15.12
CA SER A 209 4.95 18.94 -15.76
C SER A 209 3.78 18.00 -16.09
N PHE A 210 3.60 16.92 -15.32
CA PHE A 210 2.50 15.98 -15.50
C PHE A 210 1.82 15.62 -14.18
N GLU A 211 0.62 15.08 -14.26
CA GLU A 211 -0.20 14.67 -13.12
C GLU A 211 -0.39 13.15 -13.13
N LEU A 212 -0.53 12.56 -11.94
CA LEU A 212 -0.78 11.14 -11.78
C LEU A 212 -1.94 10.93 -10.81
N GLN A 213 -3.12 10.60 -11.33
CA GLN A 213 -4.35 10.26 -10.59
C GLN A 213 -4.99 11.41 -9.77
N TYR A 214 -4.20 12.33 -9.22
CA TYR A 214 -4.66 13.44 -8.38
C TYR A 214 -4.15 14.77 -8.94
N PRO A 215 -4.88 15.88 -8.71
CA PRO A 215 -4.45 17.20 -9.15
C PRO A 215 -3.17 17.61 -8.44
N ARG A 216 -2.38 18.47 -9.10
CA ARG A 216 -1.19 19.07 -8.48
C ARG A 216 -1.55 20.10 -7.42
N PRO A 217 -0.72 20.26 -6.38
CA PRO A 217 -0.83 21.39 -5.47
C PRO A 217 -0.39 22.68 -6.15
N ASP A 218 -1.05 23.79 -5.77
CA ASP A 218 -0.75 25.13 -6.27
C ASP A 218 0.60 25.64 -5.74
N THR A 219 0.96 25.18 -4.54
CA THR A 219 2.24 25.44 -3.87
C THR A 219 2.86 24.12 -3.42
N VAL A 220 4.19 24.03 -3.50
CA VAL A 220 4.94 22.85 -3.06
C VAL A 220 5.92 23.23 -1.96
N ASP A 221 6.15 22.30 -1.04
CA ASP A 221 7.13 22.44 0.02
C ASP A 221 8.56 22.52 -0.60
N PRO A 222 9.51 23.23 0.05
CA PRO A 222 10.92 23.15 -0.33
C PRO A 222 11.44 21.71 -0.21
N GLN A 223 12.60 21.45 -0.82
CA GLN A 223 13.25 20.14 -0.70
C GLN A 223 13.48 19.82 0.78
N PRO A 224 13.04 18.64 1.27
CA PRO A 224 13.24 18.31 2.66
C PRO A 224 14.76 18.13 2.93
N PRO A 225 15.29 18.58 4.08
CA PRO A 225 16.73 18.53 4.36
C PRO A 225 17.33 17.12 4.30
N ASN A 226 16.53 16.10 4.62
CA ASN A 226 16.92 14.70 4.58
C ASN A 226 16.63 14.01 3.22
N PHE A 227 16.28 14.76 2.16
CA PHE A 227 16.05 14.17 0.84
C PHE A 227 17.25 13.38 0.28
N PRO A 228 18.52 13.79 0.47
CA PRO A 228 19.67 12.98 0.07
C PRO A 228 19.68 11.61 0.75
N GLU A 229 19.37 11.56 2.05
CA GLU A 229 19.27 10.29 2.80
C GLU A 229 18.12 9.42 2.26
N MET A 230 16.96 10.01 1.94
CA MET A 230 15.85 9.28 1.31
C MET A 230 16.22 8.66 -0.04
N ILE A 231 17.02 9.36 -0.85
CA ILE A 231 17.52 8.84 -2.13
C ILE A 231 18.42 7.61 -1.91
N GLU A 232 19.35 7.68 -0.95
CA GLU A 232 20.23 6.54 -0.64
C GLU A 232 19.42 5.32 -0.17
N ILE A 233 18.46 5.53 0.74
CA ILE A 233 17.56 4.47 1.21
C ILE A 233 16.83 3.81 0.03
N ALA A 234 16.37 4.58 -0.94
CA ALA A 234 15.61 4.08 -2.09
C ALA A 234 16.43 3.22 -3.08
N ARG A 235 17.78 3.15 -2.93
CA ARG A 235 18.65 2.28 -3.74
C ARG A 235 18.79 0.86 -3.18
N HIS A 236 18.35 0.60 -1.95
CA HIS A 236 18.44 -0.72 -1.27
C HIS A 236 17.26 -1.65 -1.57
#